data_AF-A0A6J4LQI4-F1
#
_entry.id   AF-A0A6J4LQI4-F1
#
_cell.length_a   1.000
_cell.length_b   1.000
_cell.length_c   1.000
_cell.angle_alpha   90.00
_cell.angle_beta   90.00
_cell.angle_gamma   90.00
#
_symmetry.space_group_name_H-M   'P 1'
#
loop_
_entity.id
_entity.type
_entity.pdbx_description
1 polymer ?
#
loop_
_entity_poly.entity_id
_entity_poly.type
_entity_poly.pdbx_seq_one_letter_code
_entity_poly.pdbx_strand_id
1 'polypeptide(L)'
;DWPYDLEQPLGPEILAWTRRTDLLASMTDEAVLETAWRARSDVRQESVGWPGAEDPEVIVLRQQRGMRRARQVDTVDAALVGASDGDLTVAQVLGALADLLDEPVDTLVAGRLATVRELVADGFLELP
;
A
#
# COMPACT_ATOMS: atom_id res chain seq x y z
N ASP A 1 2.52 0.69 28.70
CA ASP A 1 3.01 1.80 27.87
C ASP A 1 2.75 1.49 26.42
N TRP A 2 2.02 2.36 25.73
CA TRP A 2 1.83 2.27 24.29
C TRP A 2 3.01 3.02 23.65
N PRO A 3 3.97 2.35 22.99
CA PRO A 3 5.25 2.97 22.63
C PRO A 3 5.18 3.94 21.43
N TYR A 4 4.00 4.15 20.85
CA TYR A 4 3.85 4.94 19.63
C TYR A 4 2.94 6.15 19.88
N ASP A 5 3.53 7.22 20.41
CA ASP A 5 2.88 8.53 20.38
C ASP A 5 2.64 8.91 18.91
N LEU A 6 1.41 9.31 18.61
CA LEU A 6 1.04 9.92 17.34
C LEU A 6 1.83 11.20 17.15
N GLU A 7 2.24 11.52 15.92
CA GLU A 7 2.91 12.79 15.66
C GLU A 7 1.92 13.94 15.84
N GLN A 8 2.28 14.90 16.69
CA GLN A 8 1.49 16.11 16.91
C GLN A 8 2.09 17.29 16.14
N PRO A 9 1.26 18.16 15.55
CA PRO A 9 -0.20 18.16 15.59
C PRO A 9 -0.86 17.22 14.54
N LEU A 10 -2.00 16.62 14.89
CA LEU A 10 -2.76 15.70 14.00
C LEU A 10 -3.59 16.38 12.90
N GLY A 11 -3.90 17.67 13.01
CA GLY A 11 -4.79 18.37 12.08
C GLY A 11 -4.42 18.21 10.58
N PRO A 12 -3.15 18.42 10.19
CA PRO A 12 -2.72 18.20 8.81
C PRO A 12 -2.93 16.76 8.30
N GLU A 13 -2.72 15.75 9.14
CA GLU A 13 -2.89 14.35 8.75
C GLU A 13 -4.38 14.00 8.55
N ILE A 14 -5.27 14.53 9.40
CA ILE A 14 -6.73 14.38 9.23
C ILE A 14 -7.18 14.98 7.90
N LEU A 15 -6.71 16.20 7.57
CA LEU A 15 -7.04 16.83 6.29
C LEU A 15 -6.49 16.04 5.10
N ALA A 16 -5.27 15.49 5.21
CA ALA A 16 -4.68 14.65 4.17
C ALA A 16 -5.49 13.37 3.96
N TRP A 17 -6.00 12.77 5.05
CA TRP A 17 -6.88 11.59 4.98
C TRP A 17 -8.19 11.92 4.26
N THR A 18 -8.87 13.02 4.63
CA THR A 18 -10.12 13.43 3.95
C THR A 18 -9.92 13.66 2.46
N ARG A 19 -8.82 14.31 2.05
CA ARG A 19 -8.51 14.50 0.62
C ARG A 19 -8.35 13.18 -0.13
N ARG A 20 -7.66 12.20 0.48
CA ARG A 20 -7.48 10.86 -0.11
C ARG A 20 -8.81 10.14 -0.27
N THR A 21 -9.66 10.16 0.75
CA THR A 21 -10.97 9.51 0.69
C THR A 21 -11.91 10.18 -0.32
N ASP A 22 -11.90 11.52 -0.40
CA ASP A 22 -12.70 12.26 -1.37
C ASP A 22 -12.23 11.99 -2.81
N LEU A 23 -10.91 11.95 -3.03
CA LEU A 23 -10.32 11.57 -4.32
C LEU A 23 -10.77 10.16 -4.72
N LEU A 24 -10.58 9.17 -3.85
CA LEU A 24 -10.94 7.77 -4.14
C LEU A 24 -12.43 7.59 -4.43
N ALA A 25 -13.29 8.35 -3.74
CA ALA A 25 -14.74 8.33 -3.98
C ALA A 25 -15.11 8.86 -5.37
N SER A 26 -14.26 9.69 -5.98
CA SER A 26 -14.45 10.21 -7.34
C SER A 26 -13.82 9.34 -8.44
N MET A 27 -13.00 8.35 -8.09
CA MET A 27 -12.28 7.49 -9.03
C MET A 27 -13.02 6.18 -9.31
N THR A 28 -13.08 5.79 -10.58
CA THR A 28 -13.45 4.42 -10.97
C THR A 28 -12.35 3.43 -10.59
N ASP A 29 -12.66 2.14 -10.64
CA ASP A 29 -11.67 1.09 -10.37
C ASP A 29 -10.55 1.09 -11.40
N GLU A 30 -10.89 1.30 -12.68
CA GLU A 30 -9.91 1.44 -13.75
C GLU A 30 -9.01 2.66 -13.50
N ALA A 31 -9.56 3.79 -13.05
CA ALA A 31 -8.76 4.97 -12.74
C ALA A 31 -7.78 4.70 -11.59
N VAL A 32 -8.16 3.92 -10.58
CA VAL A 32 -7.27 3.52 -9.49
C VAL A 32 -6.13 2.63 -10.01
N LEU A 33 -6.45 1.68 -10.91
CA LEU A 33 -5.48 0.75 -11.49
C LEU A 33 -4.52 1.43 -12.47
N GLU A 34 -4.98 2.41 -13.24
CA GLU A 34 -4.18 3.18 -14.21
C GLU A 34 -3.38 4.33 -13.58
N THR A 35 -3.48 4.51 -12.26
CA THR A 35 -2.68 5.53 -11.56
C THR A 35 -1.34 4.95 -11.13
N ALA A 36 -0.26 5.67 -11.44
CA ALA A 36 1.08 5.39 -10.93
C ALA A 36 1.25 5.95 -9.51
N TRP A 37 0.73 5.22 -8.53
CA TRP A 37 0.84 5.61 -7.13
C TRP A 37 2.29 5.48 -6.64
N ARG A 38 2.65 6.31 -5.66
CA ARG A 38 3.93 6.25 -4.96
C ARG A 38 3.73 5.82 -3.52
N ALA A 39 4.59 4.95 -3.01
CA ALA A 39 4.68 4.63 -1.60
C ALA A 39 5.09 5.87 -0.80
N ARG A 40 4.37 6.16 0.27
CA ARG A 40 4.68 7.31 1.12
C ARG A 40 6.08 7.13 1.72
N SER A 41 6.92 8.17 1.61
CA SER A 41 8.36 8.10 1.92
C SER A 41 8.74 7.66 3.34
N ASP A 42 7.80 7.74 4.29
CA ASP A 42 7.98 7.31 5.68
C ASP A 42 7.38 5.93 5.97
N VAL A 43 6.94 5.16 4.97
CA VAL A 43 6.53 3.77 5.17
C VAL A 43 7.77 2.88 5.32
N ARG A 44 7.76 2.01 6.32
CA ARG A 44 8.77 0.97 6.54
C ARG A 44 8.11 -0.40 6.52
N GLN A 45 8.82 -1.38 5.97
CA GLN A 45 8.44 -2.78 6.04
C GLN A 45 9.19 -3.46 7.19
N GLU A 46 8.43 -4.17 8.02
CA GLU A 46 8.91 -5.06 9.07
C GLU A 46 8.54 -6.50 8.65
N SER A 47 9.52 -7.40 8.57
CA SER A 47 9.28 -8.80 8.19
C SER A 47 9.85 -9.76 9.23
N VAL A 48 9.06 -10.76 9.61
CA VAL A 48 9.43 -11.81 10.55
C VAL A 48 9.17 -13.16 9.90
N GLY A 49 10.16 -14.06 9.94
CA GLY A 49 10.04 -15.41 9.40
C GLY A 49 11.24 -16.27 9.75
N TRP A 50 11.15 -17.56 9.46
CA TRP A 50 12.26 -18.49 9.65
C TRP A 50 13.37 -18.25 8.63
N PRO A 51 14.66 -18.32 9.03
CA PRO A 51 15.76 -18.27 8.08
C PRO A 51 15.62 -19.38 7.02
N GLY A 52 15.61 -19.00 5.74
CA GLY A 52 15.49 -19.91 4.61
C GLY A 52 14.07 -20.29 4.20
N ALA A 53 13.04 -19.72 4.85
CA ALA A 53 11.67 -19.79 4.35
C ALA A 53 11.53 -18.99 3.04
N GLU A 54 10.64 -19.46 2.15
CA GLU A 54 10.32 -18.78 0.87
C GLU A 54 9.65 -17.44 1.13
N ASP A 55 8.65 -17.43 2.01
CA ASP A 55 7.96 -16.23 2.48
C ASP A 55 8.14 -16.02 3.98
N PRO A 56 8.15 -14.75 4.44
CA PRO A 56 8.05 -14.43 5.86
C PRO A 56 6.67 -14.85 6.43
N GLU A 57 6.63 -15.21 7.71
CA GLU A 57 5.37 -15.50 8.41
C GLU A 57 4.51 -14.24 8.60
N VAL A 58 5.17 -13.09 8.76
CA VAL A 58 4.51 -11.81 9.01
C VAL A 58 5.22 -10.71 8.23
N ILE A 59 4.45 -9.89 7.51
CA ILE A 59 4.89 -8.62 6.95
C ILE A 59 3.99 -7.50 7.48
N VAL A 60 4.59 -6.42 7.99
CA VAL A 60 3.89 -5.22 8.44
C VAL A 60 4.44 -4.00 7.71
N LEU A 61 3.55 -3.24 7.10
CA LEU A 61 3.84 -1.89 6.62
C LEU A 61 3.51 -0.88 7.72
N ARG A 62 4.48 -0.05 8.11
CA ARG A 62 4.33 0.95 9.18
C ARG A 62 4.74 2.33 8.72
N GLN A 63 3.80 3.26 8.82
CA GLN A 63 4.06 4.69 8.73
C GLN A 63 4.89 5.16 9.93
N GLN A 64 5.95 5.93 9.70
CA GLN A 64 6.78 6.48 10.78
C GLN A 64 6.31 7.87 11.26
N ARG A 65 5.42 8.52 10.50
CA ARG A 65 4.90 9.87 10.74
C ARG A 65 3.37 9.94 10.79
N GLY A 66 2.86 11.07 11.26
CA GLY A 66 1.44 11.34 11.39
C GLY A 66 0.74 10.35 12.33
N MET A 67 -0.25 9.62 11.80
CA MET A 67 -1.00 8.63 12.56
C MET A 67 -0.23 7.34 12.85
N ARG A 68 0.95 7.15 12.24
CA ARG A 68 1.79 5.94 12.42
C ARG A 68 1.02 4.63 12.22
N ARG A 69 0.11 4.60 11.24
CA ARG A 69 -0.69 3.42 10.92
C ARG A 69 0.23 2.24 10.61
N ALA A 70 -0.20 1.06 11.04
CA ALA A 70 0.44 -0.20 10.72
C ALA A 70 -0.60 -1.15 10.12
N ARG A 71 -0.23 -1.84 9.04
CA ARG A 71 -1.06 -2.82 8.37
C ARG A 71 -0.24 -4.09 8.17
N GLN A 72 -0.75 -5.21 8.66
CA GLN A 72 -0.23 -6.51 8.27
C GLN A 72 -0.70 -6.81 6.84
N VAL A 73 0.22 -7.24 5.99
CA VAL A 73 0.00 -7.46 4.57
C VAL A 73 0.54 -8.83 4.16
N ASP A 74 0.07 -9.34 3.01
CA ASP A 74 0.70 -10.49 2.38
C ASP A 74 1.92 -10.07 1.53
N THR A 75 2.62 -11.05 0.96
CA THR A 75 3.80 -10.80 0.12
C THR A 75 3.46 -9.98 -1.14
N VAL A 76 2.28 -10.17 -1.72
CA VAL A 76 1.85 -9.47 -2.94
C VAL A 76 1.63 -7.98 -2.66
N ASP A 77 0.91 -7.66 -1.60
CA ASP A 77 0.66 -6.29 -1.16
C ASP A 77 1.97 -5.57 -0.77
N ALA A 78 2.89 -6.28 -0.10
CA ALA A 78 4.20 -5.76 0.23
C ALA A 78 5.04 -5.48 -1.03
N ALA A 79 5.03 -6.40 -2.00
CA ALA A 79 5.73 -6.24 -3.27
C ALA A 79 5.14 -5.08 -4.10
N LEU A 80 3.81 -4.96 -4.14
CA LEU A 80 3.11 -3.86 -4.79
C LEU A 80 3.54 -2.50 -4.21
N VAL A 81 3.50 -2.36 -2.88
CA VAL A 81 3.94 -1.11 -2.22
C VAL A 81 5.43 -0.86 -2.45
N GLY A 82 6.27 -1.90 -2.39
CA GLY A 82 7.70 -1.79 -2.65
C GLY A 82 8.05 -1.36 -4.07
N ALA A 83 7.22 -1.72 -5.06
CA ALA A 83 7.38 -1.35 -6.46
C ALA A 83 6.66 -0.04 -6.84
N SER A 84 5.85 0.53 -5.94
CA SER A 84 5.12 1.78 -6.17
C SER A 84 6.04 2.99 -5.97
N ASP A 85 6.82 3.35 -6.98
CA ASP A 85 7.72 4.52 -6.97
C ASP A 85 7.12 5.76 -7.65
N GLY A 86 5.96 5.61 -8.28
CA GLY A 86 5.29 6.65 -9.05
C GLY A 86 5.55 6.60 -10.57
N ASP A 87 6.33 5.63 -11.05
CA ASP A 87 6.63 5.46 -12.49
C ASP A 87 5.69 4.46 -13.16
N LEU A 88 5.34 3.36 -12.48
CA LEU A 88 4.47 2.30 -12.99
C LEU A 88 3.05 2.40 -12.42
N THR A 89 2.05 2.16 -13.26
CA THR A 89 0.66 2.04 -12.80
C THR A 89 0.48 0.77 -11.95
N VAL A 90 -0.52 0.77 -11.07
CA VAL A 90 -0.85 -0.44 -10.29
C VAL A 90 -1.17 -1.62 -11.19
N ALA A 91 -1.85 -1.40 -12.32
CA ALA A 91 -2.10 -2.44 -13.32
C ALA A 91 -0.80 -3.04 -13.86
N GLN A 92 0.21 -2.22 -14.16
CA GLN A 92 1.52 -2.68 -14.64
C GLN A 92 2.28 -3.47 -13.57
N VAL A 93 2.28 -2.99 -12.32
CA VAL A 93 2.93 -3.70 -11.21
C VAL A 93 2.25 -5.04 -10.93
N LEU A 94 0.91 -5.06 -10.86
CA LEU A 94 0.16 -6.31 -10.66
C LEU A 94 0.31 -7.27 -11.85
N GLY A 95 0.42 -6.76 -13.08
CA GLY A 95 0.73 -7.58 -14.25
C GLY A 95 2.09 -8.29 -14.11
N ALA A 96 3.12 -7.55 -13.71
CA ALA A 96 4.45 -8.13 -13.49
C ALA A 96 4.48 -9.13 -12.31
N LEU A 97 3.71 -8.86 -11.24
CA LEU A 97 3.60 -9.79 -10.11
C LEU A 97 2.83 -11.07 -10.50
N ALA A 98 1.78 -10.95 -11.31
CA ALA A 98 1.05 -12.10 -11.82
C ALA A 98 1.95 -13.01 -12.67
N ASP A 99 2.77 -12.42 -13.55
CA ASP A 99 3.77 -13.15 -14.33
C ASP A 99 4.80 -13.87 -13.43
N LEU A 100 5.22 -13.24 -12.34
CA LEU A 100 6.18 -13.83 -11.39
C LEU A 100 5.57 -15.00 -10.61
N LEU A 101 4.29 -14.92 -10.28
CA LEU A 101 3.56 -15.90 -9.47
C LEU A 101 2.92 -17.02 -10.31
N ASP A 102 3.00 -16.93 -11.64
CA ASP A 102 2.30 -17.82 -12.59
C ASP A 102 0.78 -17.82 -12.36
N GLU A 103 0.23 -16.64 -12.02
CA GLU A 103 -1.20 -16.43 -11.78
C GLU A 103 -1.85 -15.63 -12.92
N PRO A 104 -3.15 -15.83 -13.23
CA PRO A 104 -3.85 -14.99 -14.20
C PRO A 104 -3.94 -13.53 -13.73
N VAL A 105 -3.43 -12.59 -14.54
CA VAL A 105 -3.42 -11.14 -14.25
C VAL A 105 -4.79 -10.63 -13.78
N ASP A 106 -5.86 -10.96 -14.50
CA ASP A 106 -7.21 -10.49 -14.17
C ASP A 106 -7.68 -10.96 -12.78
N THR A 107 -7.24 -12.16 -12.36
CA THR A 107 -7.57 -12.71 -11.04
C THR A 107 -6.81 -11.98 -9.94
N LEU A 108 -5.51 -11.72 -10.15
CA LEU A 108 -4.69 -10.98 -9.20
C LEU A 108 -5.20 -9.54 -9.05
N VAL A 109 -5.49 -8.87 -10.17
CA VAL A 109 -6.02 -7.51 -10.20
C VAL A 109 -7.37 -7.41 -9.47
N ALA A 110 -8.32 -8.28 -9.81
CA ALA A 110 -9.63 -8.30 -9.15
C ALA A 110 -9.50 -8.57 -7.64
N GLY A 111 -8.56 -9.43 -7.25
CA GLY A 111 -8.29 -9.76 -5.84
C GLY A 111 -7.56 -8.67 -5.06
N ARG A 112 -6.96 -7.67 -5.72
CA ARG A 112 -6.15 -6.63 -5.06
C ARG A 112 -6.73 -5.21 -5.12
N LEU A 113 -7.74 -4.99 -5.97
CA LEU A 113 -8.37 -3.67 -6.14
C LEU A 113 -8.86 -3.05 -4.81
N ALA A 114 -9.57 -3.82 -3.98
CA ALA A 114 -10.04 -3.34 -2.68
C ALA A 114 -8.86 -2.94 -1.77
N THR A 115 -7.83 -3.78 -1.71
CA THR A 115 -6.62 -3.51 -0.92
C THR A 115 -5.88 -2.27 -1.41
N VAL A 116 -5.74 -2.06 -2.72
CA VAL A 116 -5.12 -0.85 -3.29
C VAL A 116 -5.87 0.39 -2.83
N ARG A 117 -7.21 0.39 -2.92
CA ARG A 117 -8.04 1.51 -2.45
C ARG A 117 -7.84 1.78 -0.96
N GLU A 118 -7.74 0.74 -0.15
CA GLU A 118 -7.48 0.87 1.29
C GLU A 118 -6.06 1.41 1.58
N LEU A 119 -5.04 0.93 0.86
CA LEU A 119 -3.66 1.42 0.98
C LEU A 119 -3.55 2.92 0.65
N VAL A 120 -4.29 3.38 -0.37
CA VAL A 120 -4.39 4.82 -0.67
C VAL A 120 -5.17 5.56 0.40
N ALA A 121 -6.33 5.05 0.82
CA ALA A 121 -7.17 5.70 1.84
C ALA A 121 -6.39 5.89 3.15
N ASP A 122 -5.67 4.86 3.60
CA ASP A 122 -4.85 4.89 4.83
C ASP A 122 -3.52 5.64 4.66
N GLY A 123 -3.10 5.90 3.41
CA GLY A 123 -1.95 6.74 3.06
C GLY A 123 -0.63 5.99 3.09
N PHE A 124 -0.67 4.70 2.80
CA PHE A 124 0.53 3.94 2.42
C PHE A 124 0.94 4.29 0.98
N LEU A 125 -0.04 4.58 0.13
CA LEU A 125 0.13 5.04 -1.24
C LEU A 125 -0.41 6.48 -1.39
N GLU A 126 0.26 7.28 -2.21
CA GLU A 126 -0.07 8.67 -2.53
C GLU A 126 0.12 8.95 -4.02
N LEU A 127 -0.44 10.07 -4.50
CA LEU A 127 -0.07 10.57 -5.82
C LEU A 127 1.40 11.02 -5.81
N PRO A 128 2.14 10.81 -6.91
CA PRO A 128 3.56 11.17 -7.02
C PRO A 128 3.82 12.68 -6.87
#